data_AF-A0A7J6HJR9-F1
#
_entry.id   AF-A0A7J6HJR9-F1
#
_cell.length_a   1.000
_cell.length_b   1.000
_cell.length_c   1.000
_cell.angle_alpha   90.00
_cell.angle_beta   90.00
_cell.angle_gamma   90.00
#
_symmetry.space_group_name_H-M   'P 1'
#
loop_
_entity.id
_entity.type
_entity.pdbx_description
1 polymer ?
#
loop_
_entity_poly.entity_id
_entity_poly.type
_entity_poly.pdbx_seq_one_letter_code
_entity_poly.pdbx_strand_id
1 'polypeptide(L)'
;MEWNREEGIKAKEIAEKKLIANDIMGAKKFALKAQTLYPNLEGISKLILTIEVYICAENKINGVVTDWYGILGVDPKADDDTIRKQYRKLALMLHPDKNNSIGADDAFKLILEAWNLLSNKEQRDAYDKERNKAKMSSHDDQNVHIEIVGHM
;
A
#
# COMPACT_ATOMS: atom_id res chain seq x y z
N MET A 1 32.91 -5.17 10.35
CA MET A 1 31.71 -4.33 10.11
C MET A 1 31.04 -4.63 8.76
N GLU A 2 31.64 -5.41 7.85
CA GLU A 2 31.09 -5.72 6.52
C GLU A 2 29.98 -6.78 6.49
N TRP A 3 29.92 -7.66 7.50
CA TRP A 3 28.92 -8.74 7.56
C TRP A 3 27.46 -8.26 7.48
N ASN A 4 27.14 -7.14 8.14
CA ASN A 4 25.77 -6.57 8.10
C ASN A 4 25.40 -6.02 6.71
N ARG A 5 26.39 -5.58 5.92
CA ARG A 5 26.17 -5.05 4.57
C ARG A 5 25.81 -6.18 3.61
N GLU A 6 26.59 -7.25 3.60
CA GLU A 6 26.34 -8.40 2.72
C GLU A 6 25.01 -9.09 3.03
N GLU A 7 24.70 -9.27 4.31
CA GLU A 7 23.42 -9.84 4.73
C GLU A 7 22.23 -8.94 4.37
N GLY A 8 22.39 -7.61 4.45
CA GLY A 8 21.40 -6.65 3.97
C GLY A 8 21.16 -6.76 2.46
N ILE A 9 22.22 -6.90 1.66
CA ILE A 9 22.12 -7.07 0.20
C ILE A 9 21.41 -8.39 -0.14
N LYS A 10 21.79 -9.51 0.49
CA LYS A 10 21.13 -10.80 0.28
C LYS A 10 19.65 -10.74 0.65
N ALA A 11 19.29 -10.13 1.78
CA ALA A 11 17.91 -9.99 2.20
C ALA A 11 17.08 -9.15 1.21
N LYS A 12 17.67 -8.10 0.62
CA LYS A 12 17.06 -7.33 -0.48
C LYS A 12 16.79 -8.22 -1.70
N GLU A 13 17.78 -8.97 -2.17
CA GLU A 13 17.61 -9.87 -3.33
C GLU A 13 16.54 -10.94 -3.09
N ILE A 14 16.48 -11.50 -1.87
CA ILE A 14 15.44 -12.46 -1.50
C ILE A 14 14.05 -11.81 -1.56
N ALA A 15 13.92 -10.56 -1.11
CA ALA A 15 12.66 -9.83 -1.21
C ALA A 15 12.22 -9.62 -2.67
N GLU A 16 13.13 -9.29 -3.58
CA GLU A 16 12.84 -9.15 -5.02
C GLU A 16 12.39 -10.49 -5.63
N LYS A 17 13.07 -11.59 -5.31
CA LYS A 17 12.66 -12.94 -5.74
C LYS A 17 11.28 -13.32 -5.21
N LYS A 18 10.99 -12.97 -3.96
CA LYS A 18 9.69 -13.22 -3.33
C LYS A 18 8.57 -12.43 -3.99
N LEU A 19 8.84 -11.18 -4.39
CA LEU A 19 7.89 -10.36 -5.14
C LEU A 19 7.55 -11.01 -6.49
N ILE A 20 8.54 -11.49 -7.24
CA ILE A 20 8.32 -12.22 -8.51
C ILE A 20 7.52 -13.51 -8.28
N ALA A 21 7.73 -14.19 -7.15
CA ALA A 21 6.99 -15.38 -6.77
C ALA A 21 5.55 -15.10 -6.27
N ASN A 22 5.08 -13.85 -6.40
CA ASN A 22 3.78 -13.38 -5.89
C ASN A 22 3.60 -13.54 -4.37
N ASP A 23 4.71 -13.67 -3.63
CA ASP A 23 4.76 -13.79 -2.17
C ASP A 23 5.11 -12.42 -1.58
N ILE A 24 4.11 -11.53 -1.57
CA ILE A 24 4.30 -10.13 -1.17
C ILE A 24 4.56 -10.01 0.34
N MET A 25 3.92 -10.86 1.16
CA MET A 25 4.17 -10.90 2.61
C MET A 25 5.60 -11.32 2.93
N GLY A 26 6.14 -12.32 2.22
CA GLY A 26 7.54 -12.71 2.32
C GLY A 26 8.45 -11.57 1.89
N ALA A 27 8.17 -10.95 0.74
CA ALA A 27 8.93 -9.82 0.23
C ALA A 27 9.05 -8.69 1.29
N LYS A 28 7.94 -8.30 1.92
CA LYS A 28 7.93 -7.27 2.98
C LYS A 28 8.80 -7.65 4.16
N LYS A 29 8.68 -8.87 4.67
CA LYS A 29 9.48 -9.35 5.81
C LYS A 29 10.97 -9.28 5.52
N PHE A 30 11.40 -9.70 4.33
CA PHE A 30 12.80 -9.67 3.94
C PHE A 30 13.30 -8.24 3.68
N ALA A 31 12.49 -7.39 3.06
CA ALA A 31 12.82 -5.99 2.84
C ALA A 31 12.99 -5.21 4.15
N LEU A 32 12.09 -5.42 5.12
CA LEU A 32 12.22 -4.87 6.48
C LEU A 32 13.46 -5.41 7.20
N LYS A 33 13.71 -6.71 7.11
CA LYS A 33 14.92 -7.32 7.70
C LYS A 33 16.19 -6.68 7.12
N ALA A 34 16.24 -6.48 5.81
CA ALA A 34 17.36 -5.83 5.15
C ALA A 34 17.55 -4.38 5.61
N GLN A 35 16.45 -3.62 5.82
CA GLN A 35 16.50 -2.27 6.38
C GLN A 35 17.01 -2.27 7.84
N THR A 36 16.59 -3.23 8.66
CA THR A 36 17.08 -3.37 10.04
C THR A 36 18.57 -3.71 10.08
N LEU A 37 19.03 -4.59 9.18
CA LEU A 37 20.43 -4.98 9.08
C LEU A 37 21.30 -3.84 8.56
N TYR A 38 20.82 -3.12 7.56
CA TYR A 38 21.55 -2.03 6.92
C TYR A 38 20.59 -0.93 6.45
N PRO A 39 20.26 0.06 7.32
CA PRO A 39 19.31 1.12 6.98
C PRO A 39 19.83 2.08 5.91
N ASN A 40 21.15 2.15 5.76
CA ASN A 40 21.83 2.94 4.72
C ASN A 40 21.99 2.19 3.39
N LEU A 41 21.28 1.06 3.21
CA LEU A 41 21.38 0.27 1.98
C LEU A 41 20.66 1.00 0.85
N GLU A 42 21.42 1.32 -0.19
CA GLU A 42 20.87 2.03 -1.34
C GLU A 42 19.74 1.22 -2.01
N GLY A 43 18.55 1.82 -2.06
CA GLY A 43 17.36 1.21 -2.67
C GLY A 43 16.51 0.36 -1.74
N ILE A 44 16.89 0.11 -0.48
CA ILE A 44 16.04 -0.70 0.42
C ILE A 44 14.72 0.00 0.74
N SER A 45 14.77 1.31 1.00
CA SER A 45 13.56 2.10 1.24
C SER A 45 12.66 2.12 0.01
N LYS A 46 13.24 2.09 -1.20
CA LYS A 46 12.50 2.06 -2.47
C LYS A 46 11.80 0.71 -2.64
N LEU A 47 12.51 -0.39 -2.38
CA LEU A 47 11.95 -1.73 -2.43
C LEU A 47 10.80 -1.92 -1.43
N ILE A 48 10.98 -1.49 -0.17
CA ILE A 48 9.91 -1.55 0.83
C ILE A 48 8.70 -0.78 0.34
N LEU A 49 8.91 0.41 -0.24
CA LEU A 49 7.84 1.24 -0.74
C LEU A 49 7.09 0.60 -1.93
N THR A 50 7.81 0.01 -2.89
CA THR A 50 7.22 -0.78 -3.97
C THR A 50 6.36 -1.91 -3.39
N ILE A 51 6.91 -2.68 -2.44
CA ILE A 51 6.17 -3.79 -1.81
C ILE A 51 4.92 -3.29 -1.09
N GLU A 52 5.00 -2.22 -0.30
CA GLU A 52 3.84 -1.66 0.40
C GLU A 52 2.75 -1.22 -0.58
N VAL A 53 3.12 -0.59 -1.70
CA VAL A 53 2.17 -0.19 -2.75
C VAL A 53 1.47 -1.41 -3.34
N TYR A 54 2.20 -2.48 -3.64
CA TYR A 54 1.61 -3.73 -4.12
C TYR A 54 0.65 -4.34 -3.08
N ILE A 55 1.04 -4.38 -1.81
CA ILE A 55 0.16 -4.89 -0.73
C ILE A 55 -1.13 -4.08 -0.69
N CYS A 56 -1.04 -2.75 -0.72
CA CYS A 56 -2.22 -1.88 -0.71
C CYS A 56 -3.07 -2.02 -1.98
N ALA A 57 -2.46 -2.27 -3.13
CA ALA A 57 -3.18 -2.51 -4.38
C ALA A 57 -3.91 -3.86 -4.40
N GLU A 58 -3.31 -4.90 -3.81
CA GLU A 58 -3.97 -6.20 -3.61
C GLU A 58 -5.06 -6.14 -2.52
N ASN A 59 -4.89 -5.26 -1.52
CA ASN A 59 -5.82 -5.10 -0.42
C ASN A 59 -7.02 -4.22 -0.83
N LYS A 60 -7.98 -4.83 -1.52
CA LYS A 60 -9.24 -4.19 -1.92
C LYS A 60 -10.29 -4.28 -0.82
N ILE A 61 -10.98 -3.18 -0.58
CA ILE A 61 -12.13 -3.10 0.32
C ILE A 61 -13.23 -3.99 -0.25
N ASN A 62 -13.54 -5.06 0.48
CA ASN A 62 -14.52 -6.07 0.11
C ASN A 62 -14.25 -6.73 -1.25
N GLY A 63 -13.00 -6.73 -1.73
CA GLY A 63 -12.61 -7.28 -3.04
C GLY A 63 -13.00 -6.43 -4.26
N VAL A 64 -13.71 -5.31 -4.05
CA VAL A 64 -14.30 -4.49 -5.13
C VAL A 64 -13.58 -3.15 -5.26
N VAL A 65 -13.34 -2.45 -4.14
CA VAL A 65 -12.85 -1.05 -4.17
C VAL A 65 -11.39 -0.98 -3.72
N THR A 66 -10.50 -0.52 -4.59
CA THR A 66 -9.07 -0.35 -4.26
C THR A 66 -8.87 0.75 -3.21
N ASP A 67 -8.04 0.53 -2.19
CA ASP A 67 -7.76 1.56 -1.17
C ASP A 67 -6.65 2.53 -1.65
N TRP A 68 -7.05 3.56 -2.40
CA TRP A 68 -6.13 4.57 -2.97
C TRP A 68 -5.43 5.40 -1.88
N TYR A 69 -6.09 5.62 -0.74
CA TYR A 69 -5.49 6.27 0.42
C TYR A 69 -4.33 5.44 0.99
N GLY A 70 -4.52 4.12 1.13
CA GLY A 70 -3.50 3.18 1.53
C GLY A 70 -2.32 3.10 0.56
N ILE A 71 -2.57 3.12 -0.75
CA ILE A 71 -1.51 3.15 -1.78
C ILE A 71 -0.60 4.37 -1.64
N LEU A 72 -1.17 5.53 -1.34
CA LEU A 72 -0.41 6.76 -1.05
C LEU A 72 0.16 6.78 0.37
N GLY A 73 -0.23 5.85 1.25
CA GLY A 73 0.15 5.84 2.66
C GLY A 73 -0.41 7.03 3.44
N VAL A 74 -1.59 7.52 3.05
CA VAL A 74 -2.30 8.64 3.68
C VAL A 74 -3.57 8.16 4.36
N ASP A 75 -4.00 8.87 5.39
CA ASP A 75 -5.29 8.60 6.02
C ASP A 75 -6.44 9.08 5.10
N PRO A 76 -7.58 8.38 5.02
CA PRO A 76 -8.76 8.88 4.30
C PRO A 76 -9.24 10.25 4.80
N LYS A 77 -8.95 10.59 6.07
CA LYS A 77 -9.23 11.90 6.67
C LYS A 77 -8.17 12.96 6.38
N ALA A 78 -7.12 12.64 5.61
CA ALA A 78 -6.05 13.58 5.32
C ALA A 78 -6.50 14.70 4.36
N ASP A 79 -6.01 15.90 4.61
CA ASP A 79 -6.18 17.07 3.74
C ASP A 79 -5.44 16.93 2.41
N ASP A 80 -5.90 17.62 1.38
CA ASP A 80 -5.32 17.60 0.03
C ASP A 80 -3.83 18.00 0.03
N ASP A 81 -3.41 18.86 0.96
CA ASP A 81 -2.01 19.26 1.13
C ASP A 81 -1.13 18.11 1.62
N THR A 82 -1.64 17.31 2.57
CA THR A 82 -0.96 16.10 3.07
C THR A 82 -0.81 15.07 1.95
N ILE A 83 -1.87 14.88 1.15
CA ILE A 83 -1.84 13.97 -0.01
C ILE A 83 -0.80 14.45 -1.03
N ARG A 84 -0.73 15.75 -1.35
CA ARG A 84 0.30 16.32 -2.24
C ARG A 84 1.71 16.08 -1.74
N LYS A 85 1.94 16.38 -0.46
CA LYS A 85 3.25 16.24 0.18
C LYS A 85 3.71 14.80 0.13
N GLN A 86 2.82 13.88 0.44
CA GLN A 86 3.12 12.46 0.41
C GLN A 86 3.37 11.96 -1.01
N TYR A 87 2.52 12.31 -1.99
CA TYR A 87 2.75 11.99 -3.41
C TYR A 87 4.12 12.48 -3.90
N ARG A 88 4.48 13.75 -3.63
CA ARG A 88 5.79 14.29 -4.02
C ARG A 88 6.94 13.50 -3.40
N LYS A 89 6.82 13.13 -2.13
CA LYS A 89 7.83 12.32 -1.43
C LYS A 89 7.97 10.93 -2.06
N LEU A 90 6.85 10.28 -2.36
CA LEU A 90 6.82 8.97 -3.00
C LEU A 90 7.39 9.03 -4.42
N ALA A 91 7.00 10.01 -5.23
CA ALA A 91 7.47 10.16 -6.61
C ALA A 91 8.99 10.38 -6.69
N LEU A 92 9.56 11.12 -5.73
CA LEU A 92 11.01 11.29 -5.61
C LEU A 92 11.72 9.99 -5.18
N MET A 93 11.07 9.16 -4.35
CA MET A 93 11.62 7.90 -3.88
C MET A 93 11.51 6.77 -4.92
N LEU A 94 10.39 6.70 -5.64
CA LEU A 94 10.08 5.66 -6.65
C LEU A 94 10.45 6.06 -8.08
N HIS A 95 11.16 7.18 -8.26
CA HIS A 95 11.48 7.69 -9.58
C HIS A 95 12.16 6.62 -10.47
N PRO A 96 11.64 6.34 -11.68
CA PRO A 96 12.08 5.22 -12.51
C PRO A 96 13.54 5.35 -12.95
N ASP A 97 14.06 6.58 -13.02
CA ASP A 97 15.46 6.88 -13.37
C ASP A 97 16.47 6.32 -12.34
N LYS A 98 16.08 6.19 -11.07
CA LYS A 98 16.94 5.69 -9.99
C LYS A 98 16.50 4.35 -9.41
N ASN A 99 15.35 3.84 -9.81
CA ASN A 99 14.78 2.61 -9.27
C ASN A 99 14.46 1.62 -10.37
N ASN A 100 15.45 0.79 -10.71
CA ASN A 100 15.29 -0.28 -11.69
C ASN A 100 14.83 -1.60 -11.03
N SER A 101 14.14 -1.50 -9.90
CA SER A 101 13.62 -2.67 -9.16
C SER A 101 12.35 -3.20 -9.82
N ILE A 102 12.11 -4.50 -9.66
CA ILE A 102 10.93 -5.17 -10.19
C ILE A 102 9.66 -4.53 -9.61
N GLY A 103 8.73 -4.17 -10.49
CA GLY A 103 7.46 -3.52 -10.12
C GLY A 103 7.56 -2.04 -9.78
N ALA A 104 8.72 -1.39 -9.97
CA ALA A 104 8.86 0.05 -9.74
C ALA A 104 7.93 0.89 -10.65
N ASP A 105 7.81 0.50 -11.93
CA ASP A 105 6.93 1.15 -12.90
C ASP A 105 5.45 1.00 -12.52
N ASP A 106 5.02 -0.22 -12.21
CA ASP A 106 3.66 -0.52 -11.76
C ASP A 106 3.31 0.20 -10.45
N ALA A 107 4.21 0.18 -9.46
CA ALA A 107 4.00 0.90 -8.20
C ALA A 107 3.90 2.42 -8.44
N PHE A 108 4.71 2.99 -9.33
CA PHE A 108 4.64 4.40 -9.67
C PHE A 108 3.33 4.75 -10.38
N LYS A 109 2.85 3.90 -11.30
CA LYS A 109 1.53 4.04 -11.93
C LYS A 109 0.39 4.01 -10.91
N LEU A 110 0.43 3.10 -9.95
CA LEU A 110 -0.57 3.01 -8.87
C LEU A 110 -0.61 4.30 -8.03
N ILE A 111 0.55 4.85 -7.69
CA ILE A 111 0.65 6.12 -6.95
C ILE A 111 0.09 7.30 -7.77
N LEU A 112 0.38 7.33 -9.08
CA LEU A 112 -0.15 8.34 -9.99
C LEU A 112 -1.68 8.26 -10.10
N GLU A 113 -2.24 7.06 -10.28
CA GLU A 113 -3.68 6.82 -10.33
C GLU A 113 -4.36 7.26 -9.02
N ALA A 114 -3.78 6.86 -7.88
CA ALA A 114 -4.26 7.27 -6.56
C ALA A 114 -4.26 8.80 -6.42
N TRP A 115 -3.17 9.45 -6.84
CA TRP A 115 -3.03 10.90 -6.81
C TRP A 115 -4.06 11.58 -7.72
N ASN A 116 -4.27 11.07 -8.92
CA ASN A 116 -5.23 11.63 -9.87
C ASN A 116 -6.67 11.60 -9.32
N LEU A 117 -7.08 10.46 -8.75
CA LEU A 117 -8.38 10.30 -8.10
C LEU A 117 -8.55 11.19 -6.87
N LEU A 118 -7.55 11.24 -5.98
CA LEU A 118 -7.66 11.98 -4.72
C LEU A 118 -7.43 13.49 -4.88
N SER A 119 -6.68 13.92 -5.89
CA SER A 119 -6.43 15.34 -6.16
C SER A 119 -7.65 16.06 -6.72
N ASN A 120 -8.58 15.33 -7.34
CA ASN A 120 -9.83 15.89 -7.86
C ASN A 120 -10.94 15.69 -6.84
N LYS A 121 -11.51 16.78 -6.31
CA LYS A 121 -12.61 16.71 -5.33
C LYS A 121 -13.80 15.88 -5.82
N GLU A 122 -14.14 16.00 -7.09
CA GLU A 122 -15.27 15.28 -7.69
C GLU A 122 -15.02 13.76 -7.75
N GLN A 123 -13.80 13.37 -8.15
CA GLN A 123 -13.39 11.97 -8.14
C GLN A 123 -13.26 11.40 -6.73
N ARG A 124 -12.71 12.19 -5.79
CA ARG A 124 -12.59 11.84 -4.38
C ARG A 124 -13.96 11.59 -3.74
N ASP A 125 -14.95 12.43 -4.05
CA ASP A 125 -16.33 12.28 -3.56
C ASP A 125 -16.99 11.01 -4.13
N ALA A 126 -16.86 10.78 -5.44
CA ALA A 126 -17.37 9.55 -6.08
C ALA A 126 -16.73 8.29 -5.46
N TYR A 127 -15.42 8.32 -5.26
CA TYR A 127 -14.66 7.24 -4.63
C TYR A 127 -15.05 7.03 -3.17
N ASP A 128 -15.19 8.09 -2.37
CA ASP A 128 -15.56 7.97 -0.95
C ASP A 128 -16.97 7.36 -0.81
N LYS A 129 -17.91 7.75 -1.67
CA LYS A 129 -19.25 7.14 -1.74
C LYS A 129 -19.18 5.64 -2.05
N GLU A 130 -18.41 5.24 -3.05
CA GLU A 130 -18.27 3.83 -3.43
C GLU A 130 -17.59 3.01 -2.32
N ARG A 131 -16.52 3.56 -1.74
CA ARG A 131 -15.79 2.98 -0.61
C ARG A 131 -16.67 2.81 0.62
N ASN A 132 -17.47 3.81 0.96
CA ASN A 132 -18.39 3.75 2.10
C ASN A 132 -19.47 2.68 1.86
N LYS A 133 -20.04 2.64 0.66
CA LYS A 133 -20.98 1.59 0.25
C LYS A 133 -20.37 0.19 0.36
N ALA A 134 -19.14 0.00 -0.11
CA ALA A 134 -18.42 -1.27 -0.01
C ALA A 134 -18.14 -1.70 1.44
N LYS A 135 -17.86 -0.75 2.34
CA LYS A 135 -17.70 -1.01 3.79
C LYS A 135 -19.04 -1.32 4.48
N MET A 136 -20.12 -0.64 4.13
CA MET A 136 -21.45 -0.87 4.71
C MET A 136 -22.05 -2.22 4.26
N SER A 137 -21.73 -2.70 3.07
CA SER A 137 -22.27 -3.97 2.56
C SER A 137 -21.80 -5.22 3.32
N SER A 138 -20.77 -5.13 4.17
CA SER A 138 -20.38 -6.22 5.10
C SER A 138 -21.05 -6.12 6.47
N HIS A 139 -21.88 -5.10 6.74
CA HIS A 139 -22.56 -4.91 8.02
C HIS A 139 -24.05 -5.32 8.00
N ASP A 140 -24.56 -5.85 6.89
CA ASP A 140 -25.97 -6.24 6.74
C ASP A 140 -26.25 -7.73 7.01
N ASP A 141 -25.32 -8.47 7.62
CA ASP A 141 -25.53 -9.90 7.95
C ASP A 141 -25.56 -10.19 9.46
N GLN A 142 -25.68 -9.18 10.33
CA GLN A 142 -25.68 -9.39 11.80
C GLN A 142 -26.86 -8.76 12.54
N ASN A 143 -27.97 -8.41 11.86
CA ASN A 143 -29.15 -7.85 12.53
C ASN A 143 -30.50 -8.53 12.21
N VAL A 144 -30.50 -9.82 11.87
CA VAL A 144 -31.73 -10.62 11.90
C VAL A 144 -31.62 -11.62 13.05
N HIS A 145 -32.54 -11.50 14.00
CA HIS A 145 -32.91 -12.50 15.02
C HIS A 145 -32.41 -12.31 16.46
N ILE A 146 -32.63 -11.13 17.05
CA ILE A 146 -32.93 -11.04 18.49
C ILE A 146 -34.07 -10.04 18.69
N GLU A 147 -35.32 -10.48 18.49
CA GLU A 147 -36.48 -10.00 19.26
C GLU A 147 -37.71 -10.83 18.89
N ILE A 148 -38.65 -10.92 19.84
CA ILE A 148 -39.88 -11.74 19.90
C ILE A 148 -39.61 -13.11 20.57
N VAL A 149 -39.92 -13.39 21.83
CA VAL A 149 -40.85 -12.81 22.80
C VAL A 149 -40.46 -13.27 24.21
N GLY A 150 -40.39 -12.34 25.15
CA GLY A 150 -40.74 -12.64 26.54
C GLY A 150 -42.27 -12.65 26.66
N HIS A 151 -42.85 -13.77 27.07
CA HIS A 151 -44.05 -13.83 27.90
C HIS A 151 -44.33 -15.28 28.31
N MET A 152 -43.97 -15.65 29.54
CA MET A 152 -44.88 -16.05 30.63
C MET A 152 -44.10 -16.79 31.73
#